data_AF-A0AAW7P657-F1
#
_entry.id   AF-A0AAW7P657-F1
#
_cell.length_a   1.000
_cell.length_b   1.000
_cell.length_c   1.000
_cell.angle_alpha   90.00
_cell.angle_beta   90.00
_cell.angle_gamma   90.00
#
_symmetry.space_group_name_H-M   'P 1'
#
loop_
_entity.id
_entity.type
_entity.pdbx_description
1 polymer ?
#
loop_
_entity_poly.entity_id
_entity_poly.type
_entity_poly.pdbx_seq_one_letter_code
_entity_poly.pdbx_strand_id
1 'polypeptide(L)'
;MKKFIILFLTVGSIISLAACAPKRYERKHSPVGASSVKKSSDKAQEKEQTEGDKSDEHDKEAIGTLSKADQADIYSIIENSASLTYSLQVQPTRLLELNNDHGAVDGYPQDMFIDYYNTYTPGTYNLQDVIDKLDAEETSDSIRSLSQDKLIQLTNEKKDGWIYSTKDKAFYEIVPGGRGGAMPPMEIPSPDEWVINENSVEVTTSIQGTSEPYRRFVLKRNNKDYKGGTHKTRFYVDSTEFAKS
;
A
#
# COMPACT_ATOMS: atom_id res chain seq x y z
N MET A 1 -22.11 -55.55 34.16
CA MET A 1 -20.67 -55.86 34.38
C MET A 1 -20.00 -56.15 33.05
N LYS A 2 -19.12 -55.26 32.58
CA LYS A 2 -17.79 -55.57 32.03
C LYS A 2 -17.11 -54.26 31.66
N LYS A 3 -15.97 -54.01 32.32
CA LYS A 3 -15.14 -52.82 32.24
C LYS A 3 -14.16 -52.99 31.08
N PHE A 4 -14.00 -51.99 30.23
CA PHE A 4 -12.84 -51.88 29.35
C PHE A 4 -11.95 -50.76 29.86
N ILE A 5 -10.76 -51.16 30.31
CA ILE A 5 -9.66 -50.29 30.73
C ILE A 5 -8.86 -50.00 29.46
N ILE A 6 -8.77 -48.73 29.07
CA ILE A 6 -7.81 -48.25 28.07
C ILE A 6 -6.75 -47.43 28.81
N LEU A 7 -5.53 -47.95 28.75
CA LEU A 7 -4.32 -47.40 29.32
C LEU A 7 -3.81 -46.28 28.40
N PHE A 8 -3.89 -45.02 28.82
CA PHE A 8 -3.22 -43.91 28.14
C PHE A 8 -1.83 -43.69 28.76
N LEU A 9 -0.80 -44.10 28.03
CA LEU A 9 0.57 -43.62 28.19
C LEU A 9 0.73 -42.36 27.33
N THR A 10 0.78 -41.19 27.95
CA THR A 10 1.27 -39.97 27.29
C THR A 10 2.50 -39.47 28.04
N VAL A 11 3.63 -39.62 27.37
CA VAL A 11 4.93 -39.08 27.77
C VAL A 11 4.85 -37.57 27.61
N GLY A 12 4.97 -36.84 28.72
CA GLY A 12 5.12 -35.40 28.71
C GLY A 12 6.48 -35.02 28.12
N SER A 13 6.48 -34.37 26.96
CA SER A 13 7.63 -33.64 26.43
C SER A 13 7.27 -32.16 26.42
N ILE A 14 7.71 -31.46 27.47
CA ILE A 14 7.63 -30.00 27.55
C ILE A 14 8.80 -29.46 26.75
N ILE A 15 8.55 -29.07 25.51
CA ILE A 15 9.49 -28.24 24.75
C ILE A 15 9.01 -26.80 24.92
N SER A 16 9.64 -26.09 25.86
CA SER A 16 9.52 -24.65 26.00
C SER A 16 10.10 -23.97 24.75
N LEU A 17 9.25 -23.59 23.80
CA LEU A 17 9.63 -22.61 22.79
C LEU A 17 9.69 -21.23 23.45
N ALA A 18 10.91 -20.81 23.78
CA ALA A 18 11.20 -19.40 23.99
C ALA A 18 10.99 -18.68 22.64
N ALA A 19 9.89 -17.92 22.54
CA ALA A 19 9.66 -17.03 21.41
C ALA A 19 10.69 -15.89 21.47
N CYS A 20 11.75 -16.01 20.68
CA CYS A 20 12.58 -14.87 20.31
C CYS A 20 11.74 -13.96 19.42
N ALA A 21 11.16 -12.90 20.00
CA ALA A 21 10.55 -11.82 19.26
C ALA A 21 11.60 -11.19 18.32
N PRO A 22 11.34 -11.04 17.01
CA PRO A 22 12.27 -10.33 16.14
C PRO A 22 12.35 -8.87 16.57
N LYS A 23 13.58 -8.39 16.77
CA LYS A 23 13.88 -6.99 17.09
C LYS A 23 13.25 -6.08 16.04
N ARG A 24 12.35 -5.19 16.49
CA ARG A 24 11.86 -4.03 15.76
C ARG A 24 13.08 -3.22 15.29
N TYR A 25 13.36 -3.22 13.99
CA TYR A 25 14.45 -2.42 13.43
C TYR A 25 13.98 -0.96 13.37
N GLU A 26 14.47 -0.12 14.29
CA GLU A 26 14.34 1.34 14.15
C GLU A 26 15.30 1.80 13.04
N ARG A 27 14.75 2.02 11.84
CA ARG A 27 15.50 2.65 10.75
C ARG A 27 15.68 4.13 11.08
N LYS A 28 16.93 4.53 11.37
CA LYS A 28 17.35 5.91 11.61
C LYS A 28 17.06 6.77 10.37
N HIS A 29 16.15 7.73 10.49
CA HIS A 29 16.03 8.83 9.52
C HIS A 29 17.21 9.80 9.72
N SER A 30 18.06 9.93 8.71
CA SER A 30 18.92 11.11 8.60
C SER A 30 18.11 12.21 7.90
N PRO A 31 18.09 13.46 8.40
CA PRO A 31 17.43 14.56 7.71
C PRO A 31 18.17 14.84 6.40
N VAL A 32 17.45 14.80 5.27
CA VAL A 32 17.95 15.41 4.03
C VAL A 32 17.99 16.92 4.31
N GLY A 33 19.20 17.46 4.33
CA GLY A 33 19.47 18.83 4.73
C GLY A 33 18.68 19.84 3.91
N ALA A 34 17.97 20.71 4.62
CA ALA A 34 17.58 22.01 4.11
C ALA A 34 18.87 22.83 3.85
N SER A 35 19.14 23.18 2.60
CA SER A 35 20.12 24.21 2.28
C SER A 35 19.45 25.39 1.60
N SER A 36 19.14 26.37 2.45
CA SER A 36 19.24 27.82 2.24
C SER A 36 19.01 28.38 0.83
N VAL A 37 17.81 28.96 0.68
CA VAL A 37 17.50 30.07 -0.21
C VAL A 37 18.50 31.21 0.00
N LYS A 38 19.23 31.60 -1.06
CA LYS A 38 19.88 32.91 -1.17
C LYS A 38 19.02 33.83 -2.03
N LYS A 39 18.65 34.96 -1.43
CA LYS A 39 17.90 36.08 -1.99
C LYS A 39 18.85 36.94 -2.84
N SER A 40 18.52 37.18 -4.10
CA SER A 40 18.99 38.36 -4.83
C SER A 40 17.85 38.95 -5.65
N SER A 41 17.54 40.20 -5.35
CA SER A 41 16.72 41.14 -6.12
C SER A 41 17.27 41.32 -7.52
N ASP A 42 16.41 41.40 -8.54
CA ASP A 42 16.26 42.58 -9.40
C ASP A 42 15.07 42.43 -10.38
N LYS A 43 14.66 43.57 -10.93
CA LYS A 43 13.28 43.99 -11.26
C LYS A 43 13.01 44.03 -12.78
N ALA A 44 11.73 43.81 -13.15
CA ALA A 44 11.05 44.12 -14.44
C ALA A 44 11.37 43.16 -15.62
N GLN A 45 10.48 42.83 -16.57
CA GLN A 45 9.23 43.45 -17.05
C GLN A 45 8.17 42.39 -17.43
N GLU A 46 6.93 42.86 -17.37
CA GLU A 46 5.70 42.31 -17.93
C GLU A 46 5.81 42.05 -19.45
N LYS A 47 5.41 40.84 -19.88
CA LYS A 47 4.87 40.62 -21.23
C LYS A 47 3.97 39.39 -21.25
N GLU A 48 2.67 39.65 -21.40
CA GLU A 48 1.69 38.69 -21.89
C GLU A 48 2.18 38.04 -23.18
N GLN A 49 2.06 36.71 -23.24
CA GLN A 49 1.92 36.01 -24.51
C GLN A 49 1.04 34.78 -24.31
N THR A 50 -0.19 34.93 -24.82
CA THR A 50 -1.18 33.90 -25.04
C THR A 50 -0.74 33.06 -26.24
N GLU A 51 -0.45 31.78 -26.03
CA GLU A 51 -0.36 30.71 -27.04
C GLU A 51 -0.79 29.47 -26.26
N GLY A 52 -1.95 28.87 -26.48
CA GLY A 52 -2.40 28.34 -27.76
C GLY A 52 -2.37 26.82 -27.60
N ASP A 53 -3.55 26.20 -27.58
CA ASP A 53 -3.79 24.76 -27.40
C ASP A 53 -2.68 23.85 -27.92
N LYS A 54 -2.08 23.08 -27.00
CA LYS A 54 -1.53 21.75 -27.34
C LYS A 54 -2.45 20.73 -26.71
N SER A 55 -3.44 20.34 -27.48
CA SER A 55 -4.23 19.13 -27.26
C SER A 55 -3.31 17.91 -27.19
N ASP A 56 -3.28 17.29 -26.02
CA ASP A 56 -3.22 15.85 -25.75
C ASP A 56 -2.69 14.93 -26.86
N GLU A 57 -1.38 14.80 -26.91
CA GLU A 57 -0.71 13.61 -27.45
C GLU A 57 -0.23 12.80 -26.23
N HIS A 58 -1.17 12.10 -25.58
CA HIS A 58 -0.83 11.04 -24.61
C HIS A 58 -0.33 9.82 -25.39
N ASP A 59 0.82 9.98 -26.04
CA ASP A 59 1.55 8.86 -26.60
C ASP A 59 1.91 7.92 -25.45
N LYS A 60 1.61 6.64 -25.67
CA LYS A 60 2.08 5.54 -24.83
C LYS A 60 3.59 5.48 -24.99
N GLU A 61 4.31 6.29 -24.22
CA GLU A 61 5.76 6.34 -24.25
C GLU A 61 6.29 4.93 -23.97
N ALA A 62 7.01 4.36 -24.95
CA ALA A 62 7.67 3.08 -24.79
C ALA A 62 8.61 3.17 -23.57
N ILE A 63 8.69 2.11 -22.76
CA ILE A 63 9.46 2.12 -21.51
C ILE A 63 10.95 2.38 -21.77
N GLY A 64 11.46 1.92 -22.92
CA GLY A 64 12.84 2.19 -23.34
C GLY A 64 13.86 1.76 -22.28
N THR A 65 14.87 2.59 -22.04
CA THR A 65 15.82 2.37 -20.93
C THR A 65 15.31 3.03 -19.66
N LEU A 66 15.28 2.26 -18.55
CA LEU A 66 14.87 2.79 -17.24
C LEU A 66 15.91 3.79 -16.70
N SER A 67 15.46 5.00 -16.40
CA SER A 67 16.26 5.96 -15.63
C SER A 67 16.42 5.51 -14.18
N LYS A 68 17.39 6.09 -13.45
CA LYS A 68 17.54 5.84 -11.99
C LYS A 68 16.27 6.18 -11.21
N ALA A 69 15.55 7.21 -11.63
CA ALA A 69 14.28 7.56 -11.02
C ALA A 69 13.24 6.46 -11.27
N ASP A 70 13.17 5.92 -12.50
CA ASP A 70 12.24 4.83 -12.83
C ASP A 70 12.50 3.59 -11.98
N GLN A 71 13.77 3.26 -11.79
CA GLN A 71 14.18 2.16 -10.93
C GLN A 71 13.76 2.39 -9.47
N ALA A 72 13.96 3.60 -8.94
CA ALA A 72 13.55 3.94 -7.58
C ALA A 72 12.02 3.85 -7.39
N ASP A 73 11.25 4.31 -8.38
CA ASP A 73 9.78 4.26 -8.31
C ASP A 73 9.27 2.82 -8.38
N ILE A 74 9.78 2.00 -9.31
CA ILE A 74 9.41 0.59 -9.43
C ILE A 74 9.76 -0.16 -8.14
N TYR A 75 10.96 0.07 -7.59
CA TYR A 75 11.36 -0.53 -6.32
C TYR A 75 10.40 -0.15 -5.19
N SER A 76 10.08 1.14 -5.07
CA SER A 76 9.15 1.65 -4.05
C SER A 76 7.75 1.03 -4.18
N ILE A 77 7.23 0.89 -5.40
CA ILE A 77 5.93 0.26 -5.65
C ILE A 77 5.95 -1.21 -5.18
N ILE A 78 7.00 -1.96 -5.49
CA ILE A 78 7.09 -3.38 -5.09
C ILE A 78 7.29 -3.51 -3.57
N GLU A 79 8.14 -2.67 -2.96
CA GLU A 79 8.37 -2.68 -1.51
C GLU A 79 7.07 -2.42 -0.72
N ASN A 80 6.18 -1.57 -1.25
CA ASN A 80 4.91 -1.21 -0.62
C ASN A 80 3.74 -2.14 -0.99
N SER A 81 3.95 -3.21 -1.76
CA SER A 81 2.86 -4.05 -2.29
C SER A 81 2.30 -5.07 -1.28
N ALA A 82 2.95 -5.27 -0.13
CA ALA A 82 2.69 -6.41 0.75
C ALA A 82 1.52 -6.21 1.75
N SER A 83 1.03 -4.99 1.97
CA SER A 83 0.52 -4.51 3.28
C SER A 83 -0.11 -3.14 3.11
N LEU A 84 -1.44 -3.00 2.92
CA LEU A 84 -2.09 -1.67 2.94
C LEU A 84 -1.85 -0.96 4.28
N THR A 85 -1.93 -1.67 5.41
CA THR A 85 -1.63 -1.13 6.76
C THR A 85 -0.19 -0.63 6.89
N TYR A 86 0.74 -1.18 6.12
CA TYR A 86 2.16 -0.85 6.19
C TYR A 86 2.63 -0.03 4.99
N SER A 87 1.73 0.31 4.07
CA SER A 87 2.08 1.00 2.85
C SER A 87 2.41 2.46 3.18
N LEU A 88 3.66 2.82 2.90
CA LEU A 88 4.16 4.19 3.01
C LEU A 88 3.46 5.13 2.02
N GLN A 89 2.85 4.57 0.97
CA GLN A 89 2.10 5.32 -0.02
C GLN A 89 0.77 5.88 0.54
N VAL A 90 0.07 5.13 1.39
CA VAL A 90 -1.26 5.53 1.89
C VAL A 90 -1.23 6.12 3.30
N GLN A 91 -0.15 5.89 4.07
CA GLN A 91 0.06 6.44 5.41
C GLN A 91 -1.17 6.29 6.31
N PRO A 92 -1.58 5.05 6.64
CA PRO A 92 -2.79 4.83 7.40
C PRO A 92 -2.70 5.42 8.81
N THR A 93 -3.82 5.94 9.28
CA THR A 93 -4.00 6.40 10.66
C THR A 93 -4.77 5.37 11.46
N ARG A 94 -4.11 4.72 12.41
CA ARG A 94 -4.73 3.79 13.37
C ARG A 94 -5.60 4.57 14.36
N LEU A 95 -6.91 4.39 14.31
CA LEU A 95 -7.87 5.02 15.23
C LEU A 95 -8.22 4.13 16.43
N LEU A 96 -8.24 2.82 16.21
CA LEU A 96 -8.53 1.82 17.24
C LEU A 96 -7.67 0.58 17.01
N GLU A 97 -7.12 0.02 18.08
CA GLU A 97 -6.49 -1.30 18.10
C GLU A 97 -6.95 -2.06 19.35
N LEU A 98 -7.56 -3.22 19.15
CA LEU A 98 -8.07 -4.09 20.20
C LEU A 98 -7.06 -5.20 20.48
N ASN A 99 -6.50 -5.21 21.68
CA ASN A 99 -5.44 -6.15 22.07
C ASN A 99 -5.88 -7.62 22.06
N ASN A 100 -7.15 -7.89 22.34
CA ASN A 100 -7.63 -9.26 22.59
C ASN A 100 -8.14 -9.97 21.32
N ASP A 101 -8.59 -9.20 20.32
CA ASP A 101 -9.22 -9.72 19.11
C ASP A 101 -8.51 -9.22 17.83
N HIS A 102 -7.38 -8.54 17.97
CA HIS A 102 -6.66 -7.86 16.88
C HIS A 102 -7.53 -6.89 16.06
N GLY A 103 -8.69 -6.51 16.59
CA GLY A 103 -9.62 -5.63 15.90
C GLY A 103 -9.02 -4.25 15.67
N ALA A 104 -9.26 -3.67 14.50
CA ALA A 104 -8.70 -2.36 14.17
C ALA A 104 -9.67 -1.48 13.39
N VAL A 105 -9.51 -0.17 13.55
CA VAL A 105 -10.05 0.83 12.63
C VAL A 105 -8.89 1.64 12.07
N ASP A 106 -8.65 1.50 10.77
CA ASP A 106 -7.57 2.15 10.03
C ASP A 106 -8.16 3.19 9.07
N GLY A 107 -7.70 4.44 9.14
CA GLY A 107 -8.12 5.53 8.27
C GLY A 107 -7.12 5.80 7.15
N TYR A 108 -7.63 6.03 5.94
CA TYR A 108 -6.88 6.26 4.71
C TYR A 108 -7.33 7.58 4.07
N PRO A 109 -6.45 8.58 3.95
CA PRO A 109 -6.77 9.82 3.25
C PRO A 109 -7.21 9.53 1.81
N GLN A 110 -8.31 10.15 1.37
CA GLN A 110 -8.96 9.88 0.09
C GLN A 110 -7.97 9.90 -1.07
N ASP A 111 -7.22 10.99 -1.22
CA ASP A 111 -6.36 11.18 -2.40
C ASP A 111 -5.24 10.16 -2.45
N MET A 112 -4.64 9.82 -1.30
CA MET A 112 -3.61 8.77 -1.24
C MET A 112 -4.19 7.38 -1.52
N PHE A 113 -5.45 7.13 -1.13
CA PHE A 113 -6.08 5.85 -1.39
C PHE A 113 -6.53 5.70 -2.86
N ILE A 114 -6.95 6.79 -3.49
CA ILE A 114 -7.16 6.85 -4.95
C ILE A 114 -5.83 6.58 -5.68
N ASP A 115 -4.72 7.21 -5.27
CA ASP A 115 -3.39 6.93 -5.82
C ASP A 115 -3.04 5.44 -5.68
N TYR A 116 -3.31 4.84 -4.53
CA TYR A 116 -3.04 3.42 -4.26
C TYR A 116 -3.79 2.50 -5.23
N TYR A 117 -5.09 2.67 -5.43
CA TYR A 117 -5.84 1.86 -6.39
C TYR A 117 -5.32 2.03 -7.82
N ASN A 118 -5.01 3.26 -8.23
CA ASN A 118 -4.44 3.51 -9.55
C ASN A 118 -3.00 2.99 -9.70
N THR A 119 -2.27 2.78 -8.60
CA THR A 119 -0.94 2.20 -8.59
C THR A 119 -0.98 0.67 -8.64
N TYR A 120 -1.87 0.03 -7.89
CA TYR A 120 -1.83 -1.43 -7.68
C TYR A 120 -2.91 -2.20 -8.46
N THR A 121 -3.61 -1.55 -9.38
CA THR A 121 -4.57 -2.22 -10.26
C THR A 121 -4.42 -1.70 -11.69
N PRO A 122 -4.82 -2.44 -12.72
CA PRO A 122 -4.73 -1.97 -14.11
C PRO A 122 -5.80 -0.93 -14.49
N GLY A 123 -6.92 -0.89 -13.78
CA GLY A 123 -8.00 0.07 -14.04
C GLY A 123 -7.64 1.51 -13.66
N THR A 124 -8.44 2.45 -14.16
CA THR A 124 -8.42 3.86 -13.71
C THR A 124 -9.56 4.06 -12.75
N TYR A 125 -9.27 4.56 -11.55
CA TYR A 125 -10.23 4.71 -10.47
C TYR A 125 -10.31 6.16 -10.02
N ASN A 126 -11.52 6.72 -10.02
CA ASN A 126 -11.85 7.96 -9.34
C ASN A 126 -12.49 7.63 -7.97
N LEU A 127 -12.87 8.66 -7.22
CA LEU A 127 -13.48 8.49 -5.90
C LEU A 127 -14.64 7.48 -5.89
N GLN A 128 -15.63 7.65 -6.76
CA GLN A 128 -16.81 6.77 -6.78
C GLN A 128 -16.42 5.34 -7.14
N ASP A 129 -15.49 5.15 -8.08
CA ASP A 129 -15.02 3.81 -8.46
C ASP A 129 -14.37 3.09 -7.27
N VAL A 130 -13.67 3.81 -6.39
CA VAL A 130 -13.08 3.24 -5.16
C VAL A 130 -14.16 2.93 -4.13
N ILE A 131 -15.13 3.82 -3.92
CA ILE A 131 -16.29 3.60 -3.03
C ILE A 131 -17.04 2.33 -3.46
N ASP A 132 -17.39 2.24 -4.75
CA ASP A 132 -18.14 1.13 -5.32
C ASP A 132 -17.34 -0.18 -5.26
N LYS A 133 -16.03 -0.15 -5.56
CA LYS A 133 -15.16 -1.33 -5.50
C LYS A 133 -15.08 -1.91 -4.08
N LEU A 134 -15.10 -1.06 -3.08
CA LEU A 134 -15.01 -1.44 -1.67
C LEU A 134 -16.35 -1.79 -1.04
N ASP A 135 -17.46 -1.54 -1.73
CA ASP A 135 -18.81 -1.52 -1.14
C ASP A 135 -18.83 -0.66 0.13
N ALA A 136 -18.18 0.52 0.06
CA ALA A 136 -17.99 1.38 1.22
C ALA A 136 -19.28 2.11 1.56
N GLU A 137 -19.69 2.05 2.83
CA GLU A 137 -20.80 2.86 3.31
C GLU A 137 -20.40 4.34 3.38
N GLU A 138 -21.19 5.21 2.74
CA GLU A 138 -20.95 6.64 2.79
C GLU A 138 -21.58 7.30 4.01
N THR A 139 -20.86 8.23 4.63
CA THR A 139 -21.35 9.05 5.74
C THR A 139 -20.87 10.50 5.67
N SER A 140 -21.67 11.40 6.22
CA SER A 140 -21.30 12.80 6.48
C SER A 140 -20.64 13.01 7.84
N ASP A 141 -20.64 11.98 8.69
CA ASP A 141 -20.04 12.07 10.02
C ASP A 141 -18.53 11.88 9.97
N SER A 142 -17.85 12.47 10.95
CA SER A 142 -16.41 12.30 11.10
C SER A 142 -16.14 11.04 11.93
N ILE A 143 -15.53 10.04 11.30
CA ILE A 143 -15.11 8.80 11.97
C ILE A 143 -13.88 9.07 12.84
N ARG A 144 -12.95 9.93 12.39
CA ARG A 144 -11.75 10.27 13.19
C ARG A 144 -12.05 10.99 14.50
N SER A 145 -13.25 11.56 14.64
CA SER A 145 -13.69 12.27 15.85
C SER A 145 -14.58 11.44 16.76
N LEU A 146 -14.82 10.16 16.44
CA LEU A 146 -15.54 9.27 17.34
C LEU A 146 -14.72 8.98 18.60
N SER A 147 -15.42 8.80 19.72
CA SER A 147 -14.79 8.29 20.95
C SER A 147 -14.39 6.82 20.77
N GLN A 148 -13.48 6.34 21.61
CA GLN A 148 -13.07 4.92 21.60
C GLN A 148 -14.27 3.98 21.74
N ASP A 149 -15.21 4.24 22.65
CA ASP A 149 -16.42 3.40 22.83
C ASP A 149 -17.25 3.29 21.55
N LYS A 150 -17.38 4.40 20.79
CA LYS A 150 -18.11 4.39 19.51
C LYS A 150 -17.34 3.65 18.42
N LEU A 151 -16.00 3.75 18.39
CA LEU A 151 -15.18 2.96 17.47
C LEU A 151 -15.28 1.46 17.79
N ILE A 152 -15.29 1.08 19.07
CA ILE A 152 -15.48 -0.31 19.52
C ILE A 152 -16.86 -0.82 19.09
N GLN A 153 -17.91 -0.02 19.34
CA GLN A 153 -19.26 -0.36 18.89
C GLN A 153 -19.30 -0.57 17.37
N LEU A 154 -18.68 0.35 16.60
CA LEU A 154 -18.59 0.26 15.16
C LEU A 154 -17.94 -1.05 14.70
N THR A 155 -16.80 -1.44 15.29
CA THR A 155 -16.11 -2.71 14.98
C THR A 155 -16.98 -3.93 15.28
N ASN A 156 -17.81 -3.89 16.32
CA ASN A 156 -18.71 -5.00 16.66
C ASN A 156 -19.92 -5.10 15.72
N GLU A 157 -20.43 -3.97 15.22
CA GLU A 157 -21.62 -3.90 14.35
C GLU A 157 -21.27 -4.14 12.87
N LYS A 158 -20.23 -3.47 12.38
CA LYS A 158 -19.74 -3.56 11.01
C LYS A 158 -18.72 -4.70 10.96
N LYS A 159 -19.22 -5.92 10.74
CA LYS A 159 -18.37 -7.06 10.38
C LYS A 159 -17.59 -6.69 9.12
N ASP A 160 -16.26 -6.74 9.19
CA ASP A 160 -15.25 -6.52 8.13
C ASP A 160 -15.75 -5.65 6.96
N GLY A 161 -15.52 -4.34 7.01
CA GLY A 161 -16.14 -3.42 6.06
C GLY A 161 -15.46 -2.07 5.93
N TRP A 162 -15.94 -1.31 4.94
CA TRP A 162 -15.41 0.00 4.58
C TRP A 162 -16.43 1.10 4.81
N ILE A 163 -15.96 2.25 5.28
CA ILE A 163 -16.74 3.49 5.38
C ILE A 163 -16.00 4.61 4.67
N TYR A 164 -16.69 5.39 3.86
CA TYR A 164 -16.17 6.64 3.32
C TYR A 164 -16.82 7.82 4.06
N SER A 165 -16.00 8.63 4.73
CA SER A 165 -16.46 9.88 5.34
C SER A 165 -16.22 11.05 4.40
N THR A 166 -17.29 11.64 3.90
CA THR A 166 -17.23 12.88 3.09
C THR A 166 -16.66 14.07 3.88
N LYS A 167 -16.90 14.11 5.19
CA LYS A 167 -16.41 15.16 6.10
C LYS A 167 -14.91 15.05 6.36
N ASP A 168 -14.42 13.83 6.57
CA ASP A 168 -13.00 13.60 6.79
C ASP A 168 -12.20 13.50 5.49
N LYS A 169 -12.90 13.31 4.35
CA LYS A 169 -12.31 12.95 3.05
C LYS A 169 -11.36 11.77 3.20
N ALA A 170 -11.85 10.70 3.81
CA ALA A 170 -11.08 9.53 4.14
C ALA A 170 -11.93 8.27 4.11
N PHE A 171 -11.28 7.16 3.77
CA PHE A 171 -11.82 5.82 3.88
C PHE A 171 -11.40 5.23 5.22
N TYR A 172 -12.26 4.40 5.81
CA TYR A 172 -12.00 3.71 7.06
C TYR A 172 -12.25 2.23 6.86
N GLU A 173 -11.23 1.43 7.13
CA GLU A 173 -11.34 -0.02 7.17
C GLU A 173 -11.63 -0.46 8.60
N ILE A 174 -12.65 -1.29 8.75
CA ILE A 174 -13.09 -1.83 10.02
C ILE A 174 -12.80 -3.31 10.01
N VAL A 175 -11.84 -3.75 10.83
CA VAL A 175 -11.35 -5.13 10.83
C VAL A 175 -11.65 -5.78 12.18
N PRO A 176 -12.69 -6.63 12.32
CA PRO A 176 -13.00 -7.31 13.58
C PRO A 176 -12.28 -8.66 13.64
N GLY A 177 -10.99 -8.66 13.98
CA GLY A 177 -10.20 -9.91 14.00
C GLY A 177 -8.74 -9.77 13.57
N GLY A 178 -8.33 -8.57 13.16
CA GLY A 178 -7.03 -8.32 12.53
C GLY A 178 -6.95 -8.83 11.10
N ARG A 179 -5.86 -8.45 10.43
CA ARG A 179 -5.55 -8.91 9.07
C ARG A 179 -4.69 -10.17 9.18
N GLY A 180 -5.31 -11.34 8.98
CA GLY A 180 -4.58 -12.60 8.93
C GLY A 180 -3.55 -12.62 7.78
N GLY A 181 -2.55 -13.48 7.89
CA GLY A 181 -1.60 -13.78 6.81
C GLY A 181 -0.29 -12.97 6.88
N ALA A 182 0.75 -13.59 7.46
CA ALA A 182 2.11 -13.09 7.28
C ALA A 182 2.58 -13.44 5.87
N MET A 183 2.85 -12.44 5.03
CA MET A 183 3.59 -12.67 3.80
C MET A 183 5.08 -12.80 4.14
N PRO A 184 5.79 -13.79 3.59
CA PRO A 184 7.24 -13.80 3.65
C PRO A 184 7.80 -12.47 3.13
N PRO A 185 8.81 -11.89 3.81
CA PRO A 185 9.48 -10.71 3.28
C PRO A 185 10.07 -11.01 1.92
N MET A 186 10.00 -10.03 1.02
CA MET A 186 10.46 -10.17 -0.36
C MET A 186 11.81 -9.49 -0.53
N GLU A 187 12.66 -10.08 -1.35
CA GLU A 187 13.89 -9.46 -1.84
C GLU A 187 13.69 -9.08 -3.31
N ILE A 188 13.90 -7.79 -3.61
CA ILE A 188 13.76 -7.24 -4.95
C ILE A 188 15.15 -7.33 -5.62
N PRO A 189 15.28 -7.99 -6.79
CA PRO A 189 16.57 -8.13 -7.45
C PRO A 189 17.09 -6.78 -7.97
N SER A 190 18.37 -6.74 -8.32
CA SER A 190 18.95 -5.50 -8.84
C SER A 190 18.37 -5.13 -10.22
N PRO A 191 18.33 -3.84 -10.60
CA PRO A 191 17.68 -3.41 -11.83
C PRO A 191 18.21 -4.01 -13.13
N ASP A 192 19.44 -4.53 -13.14
CA ASP A 192 20.04 -5.26 -14.26
C ASP A 192 19.46 -6.67 -14.47
N GLU A 193 18.76 -7.21 -13.47
CA GLU A 193 18.05 -8.49 -13.56
C GLU A 193 16.59 -8.32 -13.99
N TRP A 194 16.10 -7.08 -14.13
CA TRP A 194 14.72 -6.82 -14.53
C TRP A 194 14.54 -7.04 -16.04
N VAL A 195 13.40 -7.61 -16.42
CA VAL A 195 13.07 -7.81 -17.83
C VAL A 195 12.35 -6.58 -18.35
N ILE A 196 13.02 -5.82 -19.23
CA ILE A 196 12.45 -4.61 -19.84
C ILE A 196 11.90 -4.99 -21.22
N ASN A 197 10.59 -4.88 -21.37
CA ASN A 197 9.88 -5.01 -22.63
C ASN A 197 9.57 -3.61 -23.21
N GLU A 198 9.02 -3.57 -24.43
CA GLU A 198 8.63 -2.33 -25.09
C GLU A 198 7.72 -1.45 -24.20
N ASN A 199 6.75 -2.07 -23.51
CA ASN A 199 5.72 -1.36 -22.75
C ASN A 199 5.56 -1.84 -21.30
N SER A 200 6.43 -2.74 -20.82
CA SER A 200 6.38 -3.25 -19.44
C SER A 200 7.75 -3.52 -18.84
N VAL A 201 7.83 -3.50 -17.52
CA VAL A 201 8.96 -4.00 -16.74
C VAL A 201 8.48 -5.18 -15.92
N GLU A 202 9.17 -6.31 -16.01
CA GLU A 202 8.91 -7.47 -15.18
C GLU A 202 9.98 -7.60 -14.10
N VAL A 203 9.55 -7.73 -12.85
CA VAL A 203 10.43 -7.90 -11.69
C VAL A 203 10.00 -9.16 -10.95
N THR A 204 10.87 -10.16 -10.88
CA THR A 204 10.64 -11.38 -10.12
C THR A 204 11.38 -11.29 -8.80
N THR A 205 10.65 -11.19 -7.69
CA THR A 205 11.21 -11.18 -6.34
C THR A 205 11.54 -12.59 -5.86
N SER A 206 12.41 -12.71 -4.87
CA SER A 206 12.63 -13.93 -4.10
C SER A 206 12.11 -13.80 -2.67
N ILE A 207 11.97 -14.93 -1.98
CA ILE A 207 11.77 -14.92 -0.53
C ILE A 207 13.10 -14.46 0.10
N GLN A 208 13.03 -13.46 0.99
CA GLN A 208 14.23 -12.90 1.60
C GLN A 208 15.05 -13.98 2.30
N GLY A 209 16.35 -14.04 1.99
CA GLY A 209 17.26 -15.03 2.54
C GLY A 209 17.21 -16.40 1.84
N THR A 210 16.47 -16.52 0.74
CA THR A 210 16.50 -17.70 -0.14
C THR A 210 16.68 -17.28 -1.60
N SER A 211 16.96 -18.25 -2.48
CA SER A 211 16.95 -18.07 -3.93
C SER A 211 15.62 -18.50 -4.57
N GLU A 212 14.59 -18.76 -3.75
CA GLU A 212 13.30 -19.24 -4.25
C GLU A 212 12.51 -18.05 -4.81
N PRO A 213 12.10 -18.11 -6.09
CA PRO A 213 11.31 -17.04 -6.68
C PRO A 213 9.93 -17.00 -6.02
N TYR A 214 9.42 -15.80 -5.75
CA TYR A 214 8.22 -15.61 -4.96
C TYR A 214 7.09 -14.94 -5.74
N ARG A 215 7.28 -13.70 -6.19
CA ARG A 215 6.27 -12.97 -6.95
C ARG A 215 6.87 -12.34 -8.19
N ARG A 216 6.14 -12.42 -9.30
CA ARG A 216 6.43 -11.66 -10.51
C ARG A 216 5.48 -10.48 -10.61
N PHE A 217 6.03 -9.28 -10.66
CA PHE A 217 5.32 -8.03 -10.89
C PHE A 217 5.51 -7.62 -12.35
N VAL A 218 4.41 -7.28 -13.02
CA VAL A 218 4.45 -6.62 -14.33
C VAL A 218 4.02 -5.17 -14.12
N LEU A 219 4.91 -4.23 -14.37
CA LEU A 219 4.66 -2.80 -14.23
C LEU A 219 4.62 -2.12 -15.60
N LYS A 220 3.78 -1.09 -15.73
CA LYS A 220 3.64 -0.27 -16.95
C LYS A 220 3.65 1.21 -16.59
N ARG A 221 4.00 2.07 -17.57
CA ARG A 221 3.90 3.53 -17.41
C ARG A 221 2.47 3.92 -17.06
N ASN A 222 2.33 4.79 -16.07
CA ASN A 222 1.04 5.22 -15.58
C ASN A 222 0.59 6.49 -16.30
N ASN A 223 -0.18 6.31 -17.37
CA ASN A 223 -0.80 7.41 -18.13
C ASN A 223 -2.29 7.52 -17.81
N LYS A 224 -2.71 7.08 -16.62
CA LYS A 224 -4.13 7.09 -16.22
C LYS A 224 -4.56 8.50 -15.87
N ASP A 225 -5.65 8.93 -16.47
CA ASP A 225 -6.29 10.20 -16.16
C ASP A 225 -7.39 10.00 -15.11
N TYR A 226 -7.05 10.27 -13.84
CA TYR A 226 -7.99 10.26 -12.72
C TYR A 226 -7.95 11.56 -11.95
N LYS A 227 -9.11 11.95 -11.41
CA LYS A 227 -9.28 13.14 -10.57
C LYS A 227 -8.92 12.83 -9.12
N GLY A 228 -8.42 13.86 -8.43
CA GLY A 228 -7.83 13.70 -7.10
C GLY A 228 -6.44 13.06 -7.19
N GLY A 229 -6.01 12.43 -6.10
CA GLY A 229 -4.66 11.91 -5.99
C GLY A 229 -3.65 12.99 -5.60
N THR A 230 -2.60 12.59 -4.87
CA THR A 230 -1.57 13.51 -4.39
C THR A 230 -0.24 13.29 -5.10
N HIS A 231 0.17 12.03 -5.26
CA HIS A 231 1.50 11.67 -5.71
C HIS A 231 1.53 11.14 -7.14
N LYS A 232 0.47 10.45 -7.60
CA LYS A 232 0.34 9.86 -8.93
C LYS A 232 1.63 9.18 -9.43
N THR A 233 1.85 7.92 -9.04
CA THR A 233 3.05 7.16 -9.38
C THR A 233 3.28 7.10 -10.89
N ARG A 234 4.55 7.14 -11.34
CA ARG A 234 4.91 7.05 -12.78
C ARG A 234 4.72 5.66 -13.38
N PHE A 235 4.56 4.64 -12.54
CA PHE A 235 4.27 3.27 -12.92
C PHE A 235 3.06 2.74 -12.14
N TYR A 236 2.36 1.78 -12.72
CA TYR A 236 1.35 0.98 -12.05
C TYR A 236 1.62 -0.51 -12.24
N VAL A 237 1.11 -1.33 -11.32
CA VAL A 237 1.13 -2.78 -11.36
C VAL A 237 -0.02 -3.26 -12.25
N ASP A 238 0.35 -3.80 -13.41
CA ASP A 238 -0.58 -4.39 -14.37
C ASP A 238 -1.03 -5.78 -13.92
N SER A 239 -0.08 -6.56 -13.39
CA SER A 239 -0.36 -7.87 -12.78
C SER A 239 0.67 -8.25 -11.72
N THR A 240 0.25 -9.15 -10.82
CA THR A 240 1.13 -9.82 -9.86
C THR A 240 0.71 -11.27 -9.79
N GLU A 241 1.68 -12.18 -9.88
CA GLU A 241 1.45 -13.62 -9.77
C GLU A 241 2.55 -14.28 -8.94
N PHE A 242 2.24 -15.43 -8.34
CA PHE A 242 3.27 -16.25 -7.73
C PHE A 242 4.19 -16.78 -8.81
N ALA A 243 5.49 -16.59 -8.62
CA ALA A 243 6.47 -17.18 -9.49
C ALA A 243 6.38 -18.70 -9.34
N LYS A 244 6.23 -19.42 -10.45
CA LYS A 244 6.23 -20.88 -10.43
C LYS A 244 7.66 -21.35 -10.18
N SER A 245 7.83 -22.21 -9.18
CA SER A 245 9.04 -23.00 -8.95
C SER A 245 9.23 -24.03 -10.06
#